data_AF-A0A970KUA9-F1
#
_entry.id   AF-A0A970KUA9-F1
#
_cell.length_a   1.000
_cell.length_b   1.000
_cell.length_c   1.000
_cell.angle_alpha   90.00
_cell.angle_beta   90.00
_cell.angle_gamma   90.00
#
_symmetry.space_group_name_H-M   'P 1'
#
loop_
_entity.id
_entity.type
_entity.pdbx_description
1 polymer ?
#
loop_
_entity_poly.entity_id
_entity_poly.type
_entity_poly.pdbx_seq_one_letter_code
_entity_poly.pdbx_strand_id
1 'polypeptide(L)'
;MDDIYGELKKQKIIREEEENRGARVSKEDGAKYIIRAMGYEKLAEIEDIYADIFQDSKEIDPKLKGYMNLAYGLRIILGDGTDYIRPKYELNREDAASMVYNYLFN
;
A
#
# COMPACT_ATOMS: atom_id res chain seq x y z
N MET A 1 -13.07 11.36 -13.04
CA MET A 1 -12.44 10.08 -12.60
C MET A 1 -11.40 9.62 -13.61
N ASP A 2 -11.68 9.72 -14.91
CA ASP A 2 -10.68 9.43 -15.96
C ASP A 2 -9.40 10.27 -15.82
N ASP A 3 -9.53 11.54 -15.45
CA ASP A 3 -8.37 12.43 -15.24
C ASP A 3 -7.45 11.97 -14.11
N ILE A 4 -8.04 11.49 -13.00
CA ILE A 4 -7.26 10.99 -11.84
C ILE A 4 -6.53 9.72 -12.22
N TYR A 5 -7.21 8.79 -12.91
CA TYR A 5 -6.61 7.54 -13.32
C TYR A 5 -5.46 7.76 -14.30
N GLY A 6 -5.68 8.62 -15.31
CA GLY A 6 -4.65 9.01 -16.26
C GLY A 6 -3.43 9.64 -15.59
N GLU A 7 -3.64 10.47 -14.57
CA GLU A 7 -2.55 11.10 -13.83
C GLU A 7 -1.75 10.08 -13.00
N LEU A 8 -2.42 9.17 -12.28
CA LEU A 8 -1.76 8.10 -11.54
C LEU A 8 -0.93 7.19 -12.46
N LYS A 9 -1.42 6.93 -13.69
CA LYS A 9 -0.66 6.17 -14.70
C LYS A 9 0.56 6.90 -15.22
N LYS A 10 0.45 8.21 -15.51
CA LYS A 10 1.61 9.05 -15.90
C LYS A 10 2.70 9.04 -14.83
N GLN A 11 2.30 9.08 -13.56
CA GLN A 11 3.21 9.02 -12.41
C GLN A 11 3.69 7.60 -12.10
N LYS A 12 3.21 6.58 -12.83
CA LYS A 12 3.51 5.15 -12.61
C LYS A 12 3.11 4.64 -11.22
N ILE A 13 2.18 5.33 -10.56
CA ILE A 13 1.59 4.89 -9.29
C ILE A 13 0.74 3.65 -9.55
N ILE A 14 -0.08 3.71 -10.61
CA ILE A 14 -0.78 2.55 -11.16
C ILE A 14 -0.21 2.26 -12.55
N ARG A 15 0.14 1.00 -12.83
CA ARG A 15 0.64 0.58 -14.13
C ARG A 15 -0.50 0.14 -15.04
N GLU A 16 -0.26 0.10 -16.35
CA GLU A 16 -1.31 -0.26 -17.34
C GLU A 16 -1.89 -1.65 -17.08
N GLU A 17 -1.04 -2.62 -16.71
CA GLU A 17 -1.45 -3.98 -16.36
C GLU A 17 -2.21 -4.09 -15.03
N GLU A 18 -2.14 -3.04 -14.19
CA GLU A 18 -2.85 -2.96 -12.92
C GLU A 18 -4.21 -2.27 -13.08
N GLU A 19 -4.59 -1.83 -14.29
CA GLU A 19 -5.87 -1.15 -14.49
C GLU A 19 -7.07 -2.08 -14.33
N ASN A 20 -7.73 -1.97 -13.18
CA ASN A 20 -8.97 -2.64 -12.90
C ASN A 20 -9.93 -1.76 -12.10
N ARG A 21 -10.86 -1.10 -12.81
CA ARG A 21 -11.81 -0.14 -12.23
C ARG A 21 -12.94 -0.78 -11.42
N GLY A 22 -13.15 -2.09 -11.58
CA GLY A 22 -14.16 -2.85 -10.85
C GLY A 22 -13.60 -3.64 -9.67
N ALA A 23 -12.28 -3.75 -9.55
CA ALA A 23 -11.65 -4.48 -8.47
C ALA A 23 -11.75 -3.72 -7.15
N ARG A 24 -11.90 -4.49 -6.07
CA ARG A 24 -11.68 -3.99 -4.72
C ARG A 24 -10.19 -3.87 -4.49
N VAL A 25 -9.79 -2.86 -3.72
CA VAL A 25 -8.40 -2.57 -3.38
C VAL A 25 -8.12 -3.17 -2.02
N SER A 26 -7.15 -4.09 -1.94
CA SER A 26 -6.70 -4.64 -0.66
C SER A 26 -5.83 -3.63 0.11
N LYS A 27 -5.60 -3.87 1.40
CA LYS A 27 -4.71 -3.03 2.21
C LYS A 27 -3.29 -2.99 1.65
N GLU A 28 -2.76 -4.13 1.19
CA GLU A 28 -1.44 -4.20 0.56
C GLU A 28 -1.39 -3.47 -0.80
N ASP A 29 -2.48 -3.46 -1.57
CA ASP A 29 -2.58 -2.65 -2.79
C ASP A 29 -2.57 -1.15 -2.46
N GLY A 30 -3.35 -0.73 -1.45
CA GLY A 30 -3.38 0.66 -0.99
C GLY A 30 -2.01 1.14 -0.52
N ALA A 31 -1.31 0.30 0.27
CA ALA A 31 0.05 0.58 0.72
C ALA A 31 1.01 0.73 -0.47
N LYS A 32 0.95 -0.20 -1.43
CA LYS A 32 1.75 -0.16 -2.67
C LYS A 32 1.57 1.18 -3.41
N TYR A 33 0.33 1.61 -3.63
CA TYR A 33 0.05 2.85 -4.35
C TYR A 33 0.56 4.10 -3.61
N ILE A 34 0.40 4.18 -2.28
CA ILE A 34 0.92 5.33 -1.52
C ILE A 34 2.45 5.35 -1.54
N ILE A 35 3.12 4.22 -1.33
CA ILE A 35 4.58 4.15 -1.35
C ILE A 35 5.15 4.52 -2.73
N ARG A 36 4.47 4.16 -3.82
CA ARG A 36 4.81 4.66 -5.17
C ARG A 36 4.58 6.16 -5.30
N ALA A 37 3.47 6.69 -4.78
CA ALA A 37 3.18 8.13 -4.79
C ALA A 37 4.24 8.94 -4.01
N MET A 38 4.83 8.34 -2.97
CA MET A 38 5.96 8.91 -2.21
C MET A 38 7.31 8.81 -2.96
N GLY A 39 7.39 8.07 -4.06
CA GLY A 39 8.63 7.83 -4.80
C GLY A 39 9.56 6.79 -4.15
N TYR A 40 9.06 5.98 -3.21
CA TYR A 40 9.85 5.00 -2.44
C TYR A 40 9.81 3.58 -2.99
N GLU A 41 9.28 3.38 -4.20
CA GLU A 41 9.21 2.08 -4.88
C GLU A 41 10.55 1.32 -4.86
N LYS A 42 11.64 1.98 -5.26
CA LYS A 42 12.97 1.35 -5.28
C LYS A 42 13.45 0.90 -3.90
N LEU A 43 13.04 1.58 -2.84
CA LEU A 43 13.35 1.16 -1.48
C LEU A 43 12.50 -0.06 -1.12
N ALA A 44 11.21 -0.01 -1.42
CA ALA A 44 10.26 -1.09 -1.16
C ALA A 44 10.62 -2.40 -1.88
N GLU A 45 11.27 -2.33 -3.04
CA GLU A 45 11.71 -3.47 -3.85
C GLU A 45 13.06 -4.06 -3.42
N ILE A 46 13.75 -3.50 -2.41
CA ILE A 46 14.99 -4.11 -1.91
C ILE A 46 14.63 -5.43 -1.20
N GLU A 47 15.09 -6.54 -1.76
CA GLU A 47 14.88 -7.87 -1.21
C GLU A 47 15.73 -8.10 0.05
N ASP A 48 15.30 -9.04 0.90
CA ASP A 48 16.02 -9.55 2.08
C ASP A 48 16.33 -8.56 3.22
N ILE A 49 15.94 -7.28 3.12
CA ILE A 49 16.13 -6.30 4.21
C ILE A 49 14.91 -6.10 5.11
N TYR A 50 13.74 -6.62 4.71
CA TYR A 50 12.47 -6.38 5.39
C TYR A 50 12.10 -7.51 6.35
N ALA A 51 11.69 -7.14 7.57
CA ALA A 51 11.30 -8.07 8.61
C ALA A 51 9.84 -8.53 8.47
N ASP A 52 9.53 -9.68 9.07
CA ASP A 52 8.15 -10.09 9.35
C ASP A 52 7.69 -9.40 10.64
N ILE A 53 7.08 -8.23 10.49
CA ILE A 53 6.70 -7.35 11.62
C ILE A 53 5.31 -7.68 12.20
N PHE A 54 4.49 -8.46 11.49
CA PHE A 54 3.14 -8.86 11.87
C PHE A 54 3.00 -10.39 11.97
N GLN A 55 2.05 -10.88 12.76
CA GLN A 55 1.78 -12.32 12.86
C GLN A 55 1.31 -12.94 11.54
N ASP A 56 0.62 -12.17 10.72
CA ASP A 56 0.14 -12.54 9.39
C ASP A 56 1.05 -12.04 8.25
N SER A 57 2.34 -11.77 8.53
CA SER A 57 3.28 -11.31 7.49
C SER A 57 3.41 -12.29 6.32
N LYS A 58 3.14 -13.58 6.55
CA LYS A 58 3.13 -14.63 5.52
C LYS A 58 1.95 -14.51 4.54
N GLU A 59 0.91 -13.76 4.87
CA GLU A 59 -0.22 -13.49 3.99
C GLU A 59 0.06 -12.32 3.03
N ILE A 60 1.08 -11.52 3.29
CA ILE A 60 1.51 -10.43 2.40
C ILE A 60 2.04 -11.06 1.11
N ASP A 61 1.67 -10.51 -0.05
CA ASP A 61 2.35 -10.89 -1.29
C ASP A 61 3.87 -10.68 -1.12
N PRO A 62 4.74 -11.67 -1.38
CA PRO A 62 6.18 -11.51 -1.20
C PRO A 62 6.76 -10.26 -1.87
N LYS A 63 6.23 -9.86 -3.03
CA LYS A 63 6.65 -8.65 -3.76
C LYS A 63 6.22 -7.35 -3.08
N LEU A 64 5.25 -7.41 -2.18
CA LEU A 64 4.70 -6.27 -1.45
C LEU A 64 5.21 -6.18 0.00
N LYS A 65 6.07 -7.10 0.43
CA LYS A 65 6.60 -7.11 1.81
C LYS A 65 7.30 -5.80 2.19
N GLY A 66 8.15 -5.27 1.32
CA GLY A 66 8.82 -3.99 1.58
C GLY A 66 7.86 -2.81 1.57
N TYR A 67 6.87 -2.80 0.67
CA TYR A 67 5.83 -1.78 0.63
C TYR A 67 5.03 -1.73 1.94
N MET A 68 4.65 -2.90 2.47
CA MET A 68 3.94 -3.01 3.74
C MET A 68 4.79 -2.56 4.94
N ASN A 69 6.06 -2.96 4.98
CA ASN A 69 6.99 -2.54 6.03
C ASN A 69 7.21 -1.03 6.02
N LEU A 70 7.44 -0.42 4.86
CA LEU A 70 7.60 1.02 4.72
C LEU A 70 6.32 1.76 5.09
N ALA A 71 5.16 1.32 4.59
CA ALA A 71 3.89 1.96 4.91
C ALA A 71 3.59 1.92 6.41
N TYR A 72 3.95 0.84 7.10
CA TYR A 72 3.81 0.74 8.55
C TYR A 72 4.81 1.62 9.30
N GLY A 73 6.10 1.58 8.93
CA GLY A 73 7.14 2.41 9.53
C GLY A 73 6.90 3.92 9.38
N LEU A 74 6.33 4.30 8.23
CA LEU A 74 5.89 5.67 7.93
C LEU A 74 4.48 5.97 8.45
N ARG A 75 3.87 5.08 9.24
CA ARG A 75 2.55 5.27 9.87
C ARG A 75 1.42 5.59 8.88
N ILE A 76 1.56 5.18 7.63
CA ILE A 76 0.51 5.27 6.60
C ILE A 76 -0.59 4.27 6.91
N ILE A 77 -0.19 3.03 7.16
CA ILE A 77 -1.05 1.97 7.69
C ILE A 77 -0.76 1.79 9.17
N LEU A 78 -1.81 1.56 9.94
CA LEU A 78 -1.73 1.32 11.37
C LEU A 78 -2.18 -0.12 11.65
N GLY A 79 -1.50 -0.77 12.58
CA GLY A 79 -2.00 -2.01 13.17
C GLY A 79 -3.25 -1.72 14.01
N ASP A 80 -4.09 -2.73 14.19
CA ASP A 80 -5.30 -2.66 15.02
C ASP A 80 -5.03 -2.94 16.51
N GLY A 81 -3.76 -2.97 16.91
CA GLY A 81 -3.32 -3.33 18.26
C GLY A 81 -3.32 -4.84 18.55
N THR A 82 -3.57 -5.69 17.54
CA THR A 82 -3.59 -7.16 17.69
C THR A 82 -2.37 -7.86 17.11
N ASP A 83 -1.35 -7.11 16.68
CA ASP A 83 -0.17 -7.60 15.93
C ASP A 83 -0.48 -8.20 14.53
N TYR A 84 -1.71 -8.09 14.06
CA TYR A 84 -2.14 -8.44 12.70
C TYR A 84 -2.28 -7.19 11.82
N ILE A 85 -1.85 -7.28 10.56
CA ILE A 85 -2.04 -6.19 9.60
C ILE A 85 -3.20 -6.44 8.64
N ARG A 86 -3.61 -7.69 8.43
CA ARG A 86 -4.66 -8.14 7.51
C ARG A 86 -4.42 -7.60 6.11
N PRO A 87 -3.35 -8.03 5.41
CA PRO A 87 -2.92 -7.42 4.16
C PRO A 87 -3.97 -7.56 3.06
N LYS A 88 -4.73 -8.66 3.05
CA LYS A 88 -5.79 -8.94 2.08
C LYS A 88 -7.13 -8.28 2.40
N TYR A 89 -7.23 -7.52 3.49
CA TYR A 89 -8.46 -6.80 3.84
C TYR A 89 -8.82 -5.80 2.74
N GLU A 90 -10.05 -5.87 2.23
CA GLU A 90 -10.55 -4.95 1.20
C GLU A 90 -10.93 -3.62 1.85
N LEU A 91 -10.29 -2.54 1.41
CA LEU A 91 -10.47 -1.22 1.97
C LEU A 91 -11.87 -0.68 1.68
N ASN A 92 -12.50 -0.15 2.72
CA ASN A 92 -13.65 0.73 2.57
C ASN A 92 -13.17 2.18 2.36
N ARG A 93 -14.12 3.10 2.16
CA ARG A 93 -13.82 4.52 1.86
C ARG A 93 -13.17 5.25 3.04
N GLU A 94 -13.51 4.86 4.27
CA GLU A 94 -12.94 5.45 5.49
C GLU A 94 -11.48 5.03 5.68
N ASP A 95 -11.15 3.77 5.37
CA ASP A 95 -9.76 3.29 5.41
C ASP A 95 -8.91 4.05 4.39
N ALA A 96 -9.39 4.14 3.14
CA ALA A 96 -8.69 4.85 2.08
C ALA A 96 -8.50 6.33 2.42
N ALA A 97 -9.52 6.99 2.97
CA ALA A 97 -9.41 8.38 3.42
C ALA A 97 -8.38 8.54 4.54
N SER A 98 -8.34 7.61 5.50
CA SER A 98 -7.38 7.61 6.60
C SER A 98 -5.95 7.44 6.10
N MET A 99 -5.72 6.53 5.15
CA MET A 99 -4.40 6.31 4.56
C MET A 99 -3.92 7.54 3.77
N VAL A 100 -4.80 8.20 3.01
CA VAL A 100 -4.46 9.45 2.29
C VAL A 100 -4.18 10.58 3.28
N TYR A 101 -4.96 10.70 4.35
CA TYR A 101 -4.70 11.67 5.42
C TYR A 101 -3.33 11.44 6.06
N ASN A 102 -3.02 10.19 6.44
CA ASN A 102 -1.72 9.84 7.02
C ASN A 102 -0.56 10.11 6.06
N TYR A 103 -0.76 9.95 4.75
CA TYR A 103 0.22 10.30 3.72
C TYR A 103 0.47 11.80 3.62
N LEU A 104 -0.58 12.62 3.67
CA LEU A 104 -0.46 14.08 3.51
C LEU A 104 0.11 14.79 4.74
N PHE A 105 -0.03 14.17 5.92
CA PHE A 105 0.26 14.81 7.21
C PHE A 105 1.24 14.01 8.08
N ASN A 106 2.01 13.07 7.49
CA ASN A 106 3.16 12.47 8.16
C ASN A 106 4.39 13.37 8.14
#